data_AF-W4VB43-F1
#
_entry.id   AF-W4VB43-F1
#
_cell.length_a   1.000
_cell.length_b   1.000
_cell.length_c   1.000
_cell.angle_alpha   90.00
_cell.angle_beta   90.00
_cell.angle_gamma   90.00
#
_symmetry.space_group_name_H-M   'P 1'
#
loop_
_entity.id
_entity.type
_entity.pdbx_description
1 polymer ?
#
loop_
_entity_poly.entity_id
_entity_poly.type
_entity_poly.pdbx_seq_one_letter_code
_entity_poly.pdbx_strand_id
1 'polypeptide(L)'
;MDFKTGNIIFDGYVTIKGTVTDGFYVEATKDIEISSPIGIGNVKGIKSREGSIYIKGGISSKGSAQISAKKNIYTKFVDNAKLSCGGIAHIGFYCINSTVEAKEVFIESVKAI
;
A
#
# COMPACT_ATOMS: atom_id res chain seq x y z
N MET A 1 -20.08 -12.79 -11.56
CA MET A 1 -20.21 -11.32 -11.49
C MET A 1 -18.95 -10.80 -10.84
N ASP A 2 -17.93 -10.56 -11.66
CA ASP A 2 -16.67 -9.98 -11.21
C ASP A 2 -16.90 -8.49 -10.96
N PHE A 3 -16.88 -8.09 -9.69
CA PHE A 3 -16.91 -6.69 -9.32
C PHE A 3 -15.59 -6.07 -9.83
N LYS A 4 -15.65 -5.48 -11.02
CA LYS A 4 -14.79 -4.36 -11.42
C LYS A 4 -15.07 -3.24 -10.43
N THR A 5 -14.52 -3.33 -9.24
CA THR A 5 -14.52 -2.20 -8.33
C THR A 5 -13.78 -1.11 -9.10
N GLY A 6 -14.43 0.02 -9.37
CA GLY A 6 -13.79 1.25 -9.83
C GLY A 6 -13.25 2.05 -8.65
N ASN A 7 -12.56 3.16 -8.93
CA ASN A 7 -11.95 4.02 -7.91
C ASN A 7 -12.83 4.18 -6.65
N ILE A 8 -12.29 3.86 -5.48
CA ILE A 8 -12.98 4.02 -4.20
C ILE A 8 -12.55 5.34 -3.59
N ILE A 9 -13.52 6.19 -3.25
CA ILE A 9 -13.30 7.37 -2.40
C ILE A 9 -14.29 7.24 -1.24
N PHE A 10 -13.78 7.16 -0.02
CA PHE A 10 -14.60 6.91 1.16
C PHE A 10 -14.18 7.79 2.34
N ASP A 11 -15.17 8.32 3.06
CA ASP A 11 -14.93 9.01 4.33
C ASP A 11 -15.04 8.02 5.49
N GLY A 12 -13.90 7.50 5.91
CA GLY A 12 -13.79 6.52 6.99
C GLY A 12 -12.66 5.54 6.75
N TYR A 13 -12.84 4.33 7.27
CA TYR A 13 -11.91 3.21 7.12
C TYR A 13 -12.29 2.37 5.91
N VAL A 14 -11.29 1.89 5.18
CA VAL A 14 -11.49 1.01 4.03
C VAL A 14 -10.74 -0.29 4.25
N THR A 15 -11.44 -1.42 4.16
CA THR A 15 -10.83 -2.76 4.20
C THR A 15 -11.11 -3.48 2.89
N ILE A 16 -10.04 -3.88 2.20
CA ILE A 16 -10.10 -4.62 0.94
C ILE A 16 -9.58 -6.03 1.20
N LYS A 17 -10.50 -7.00 1.19
CA LYS A 17 -10.18 -8.42 1.44
C LYS A 17 -9.61 -9.14 0.20
N GLY A 18 -9.88 -8.62 -0.99
CA GLY A 18 -9.44 -9.20 -2.26
C GLY A 18 -8.13 -8.59 -2.78
N THR A 19 -7.62 -9.13 -3.87
CA THR A 19 -6.47 -8.58 -4.59
C THR A 19 -6.88 -7.31 -5.33
N VAL A 20 -6.11 -6.24 -5.15
CA VAL A 20 -6.30 -5.01 -5.91
C VAL A 20 -5.49 -5.11 -7.21
N THR A 21 -6.19 -5.08 -8.35
CA THR A 21 -5.62 -5.24 -9.69
C THR A 21 -5.55 -3.91 -10.45
N ASP A 22 -5.09 -3.98 -11.70
CA ASP A 22 -4.81 -2.84 -12.57
C ASP A 22 -5.92 -1.78 -12.63
N GLY A 23 -5.50 -0.52 -12.70
CA GLY A 23 -6.38 0.62 -12.95
C GLY A 23 -7.10 1.15 -11.70
N PHE A 24 -6.88 0.54 -10.53
CA PHE A 24 -7.59 0.88 -9.31
C PHE A 24 -6.96 2.05 -8.54
N TYR A 25 -7.80 2.93 -8.02
CA TYR A 25 -7.42 4.00 -7.09
C TYR A 25 -8.26 3.90 -5.81
N VAL A 26 -7.62 3.99 -4.65
CA VAL A 26 -8.31 3.96 -3.36
C VAL A 26 -7.93 5.19 -2.57
N GLU A 27 -8.92 5.94 -2.15
CA GLU A 27 -8.75 7.07 -1.25
C GLU A 27 -9.68 6.93 -0.05
N ALA A 28 -9.12 7.08 1.14
CA ALA A 28 -9.85 7.08 2.38
C ALA A 28 -9.40 8.25 3.26
N THR A 29 -10.30 8.78 4.08
CA THR A 29 -9.92 9.77 5.10
C THR A 29 -9.09 9.12 6.22
N LYS A 30 -9.48 7.92 6.67
CA LYS A 30 -8.80 7.17 7.74
C LYS A 30 -7.96 6.02 7.16
N ASP A 31 -7.74 4.98 7.96
CA ASP A 31 -6.82 3.90 7.63
C ASP A 31 -7.36 3.04 6.46
N ILE A 32 -6.43 2.54 5.64
CA ILE A 32 -6.72 1.60 4.56
C ILE A 32 -6.02 0.29 4.87
N GLU A 33 -6.78 -0.80 4.88
CA GLU A 33 -6.27 -2.16 5.02
C GLU A 33 -6.48 -2.95 3.73
N ILE A 34 -5.43 -3.62 3.26
CA ILE A 34 -5.48 -4.57 2.15
C ILE A 34 -5.04 -5.93 2.69
N SER A 35 -6.02 -6.79 2.93
CA SER A 35 -5.82 -8.10 3.55
C SER A 35 -5.43 -9.20 2.54
N SER A 36 -5.22 -8.83 1.27
CA SER A 36 -4.71 -9.72 0.21
C SER A 36 -3.35 -10.30 0.59
N PRO A 37 -3.17 -11.64 0.62
CA PRO A 37 -1.87 -12.26 0.92
C PRO A 37 -0.78 -11.91 -0.11
N ILE A 38 -1.19 -11.72 -1.37
CA ILE A 38 -0.31 -11.30 -2.47
C ILE A 38 -0.02 -9.79 -2.36
N GLY A 39 -1.00 -9.03 -1.89
CA GLY A 39 -0.95 -7.57 -1.80
C GLY A 39 -1.59 -6.91 -3.00
N ILE A 40 -0.90 -5.96 -3.63
CA ILE A 40 -1.41 -5.11 -4.71
C ILE A 40 -0.55 -5.18 -5.97
N GLY A 41 -1.22 -5.20 -7.12
CA GLY A 41 -0.60 -5.33 -8.44
C GLY A 41 -1.03 -4.21 -9.39
N ASN A 42 -0.06 -3.42 -9.89
CA ASN A 42 -0.27 -2.38 -10.91
C ASN A 42 -1.41 -1.37 -10.62
N VAL A 43 -1.60 -0.99 -9.35
CA VAL A 43 -2.61 0.00 -8.95
C VAL A 43 -2.19 1.40 -9.39
N LYS A 44 -3.16 2.28 -9.65
CA LYS A 44 -2.86 3.71 -9.91
C LYS A 44 -2.37 4.40 -8.64
N GLY A 45 -3.00 4.11 -7.52
CA GLY A 45 -2.54 4.64 -6.24
C GLY A 45 -3.48 4.36 -5.08
N ILE A 46 -2.94 4.54 -3.88
CA ILE A 46 -3.66 4.34 -2.62
C ILE A 46 -3.31 5.52 -1.72
N LYS A 47 -4.33 6.19 -1.19
CA LYS A 47 -4.16 7.42 -0.43
C LYS A 47 -4.98 7.39 0.84
N SER A 48 -4.31 7.45 1.99
CA SER A 48 -4.93 7.73 3.28
C SER A 48 -4.64 9.18 3.68
N ARG A 49 -5.70 9.99 3.85
CA ARG A 49 -5.56 11.44 4.10
C ARG A 49 -5.08 11.77 5.51
N GLU A 50 -5.50 10.99 6.50
CA GLU A 50 -5.18 11.23 7.92
C GLU A 50 -4.68 9.97 8.63
N GLY A 51 -4.78 8.81 7.98
CA GLY A 51 -4.49 7.52 8.55
C GLY A 51 -3.19 6.89 8.06
N SER A 52 -3.11 5.59 8.33
CA SER A 52 -2.05 4.67 7.91
C SER A 52 -2.55 3.73 6.81
N ILE A 53 -1.62 3.15 6.07
CA ILE A 53 -1.92 2.10 5.09
C ILE A 53 -1.26 0.79 5.54
N TYR A 54 -2.05 -0.27 5.62
CA TYR A 54 -1.58 -1.62 5.91
C TYR A 54 -1.83 -2.54 4.72
N ILE A 55 -0.76 -3.13 4.18
CA ILE A 55 -0.82 -4.09 3.08
C ILE A 55 -0.22 -5.39 3.60
N LYS A 56 -1.08 -6.41 3.78
CA LYS A 56 -0.65 -7.71 4.31
C LYS A 56 0.37 -8.41 3.39
N GLY A 57 0.20 -8.26 2.09
CA GLY A 57 1.13 -8.70 1.07
C GLY A 57 2.18 -7.64 0.72
N GLY A 58 2.63 -7.63 -0.52
CA GLY A 58 3.56 -6.63 -1.04
C GLY A 58 2.95 -5.72 -2.10
N ILE A 59 3.79 -4.81 -2.58
CA ILE A 59 3.48 -3.86 -3.64
C ILE A 59 4.33 -4.24 -4.83
N SER A 60 3.70 -4.62 -5.93
CA SER A 60 4.39 -4.87 -7.20
C SER A 60 3.69 -4.10 -8.31
N SER A 61 4.42 -3.22 -8.98
CA SER A 61 3.85 -2.39 -10.04
C SER A 61 4.82 -2.24 -11.21
N LYS A 62 4.43 -1.51 -12.26
CA LYS A 62 5.33 -1.19 -13.39
C LYS A 62 5.85 0.24 -13.30
N GLY A 63 6.06 0.75 -12.09
CA GLY A 63 6.54 2.12 -11.81
C GLY A 63 5.43 3.17 -11.64
N SER A 64 4.16 2.81 -11.88
CA SER A 64 3.02 3.71 -11.83
C SER A 64 2.36 3.82 -10.45
N ALA A 65 2.57 2.85 -9.55
CA ALA A 65 1.87 2.83 -8.27
C ALA A 65 2.42 3.89 -7.31
N GLN A 66 1.53 4.76 -6.86
CA GLN A 66 1.82 5.77 -5.85
C GLN A 66 0.99 5.55 -4.59
N ILE A 67 1.67 5.26 -3.48
CA ILE A 67 1.04 4.91 -2.21
C ILE A 67 1.41 5.99 -1.21
N SER A 68 0.40 6.62 -0.62
CA SER A 68 0.59 7.78 0.25
C SER A 68 -0.25 7.69 1.51
N ALA A 69 0.37 7.90 2.67
CA ALA A 69 -0.33 7.91 3.96
C ALA A 69 0.12 9.10 4.79
N LYS A 70 -0.78 9.70 5.56
CA LYS A 70 -0.37 10.79 6.46
C LYS A 70 0.47 10.29 7.63
N LYS A 71 0.18 9.09 8.12
CA LYS A 71 0.89 8.43 9.22
C LYS A 71 1.88 7.42 8.67
N ASN A 72 1.58 6.13 8.80
CA ASN A 72 2.54 5.05 8.54
C ASN A 72 2.11 4.20 7.34
N ILE A 73 3.08 3.50 6.75
CA ILE A 73 2.84 2.48 5.73
C ILE A 73 3.50 1.18 6.17
N TYR A 74 2.75 0.08 6.13
CA TYR A 74 3.23 -1.26 6.44
C TYR A 74 3.02 -2.17 5.24
N THR A 75 4.09 -2.81 4.78
CA THR A 75 4.03 -3.77 3.67
C THR A 75 5.14 -4.80 3.77
N LYS A 76 4.96 -5.96 3.13
CA LYS A 76 5.99 -7.00 3.07
C LYS A 76 7.14 -6.63 2.15
N PHE A 77 6.85 -6.16 0.94
CA PHE A 77 7.88 -5.81 -0.03
C PHE A 77 7.37 -4.74 -0.98
N VAL A 78 8.31 -4.07 -1.63
CA VAL A 78 8.02 -2.99 -2.56
C VAL A 78 8.86 -3.21 -3.81
N ASP A 79 8.20 -3.32 -4.95
CA ASP A 79 8.82 -3.52 -6.25
C ASP A 79 8.23 -2.53 -7.26
N ASN A 80 9.11 -1.71 -7.84
CA ASN A 80 8.76 -0.72 -8.86
C ASN A 80 7.62 0.22 -8.42
N ALA A 81 7.69 0.84 -7.24
CA ALA A 81 6.63 1.73 -6.74
C ALA A 81 7.17 2.95 -5.98
N LYS A 82 6.28 3.94 -5.72
CA LYS A 82 6.57 5.11 -4.89
C LYS A 82 5.74 5.07 -3.61
N LEU A 83 6.41 5.11 -2.47
CA LEU A 83 5.82 5.18 -1.14
C LEU A 83 6.11 6.55 -0.54
N SER A 84 5.09 7.20 0.02
CA SER A 84 5.24 8.46 0.74
C SER A 84 4.44 8.43 2.04
N CYS A 85 5.09 8.65 3.18
CA CYS A 85 4.38 8.75 4.44
C CYS A 85 4.93 9.81 5.39
N GLY A 86 4.05 10.36 6.23
CA GLY A 86 4.44 11.37 7.22
C GLY A 86 5.05 10.82 8.51
N GLY A 87 5.13 9.50 8.64
CA GLY A 87 5.68 8.77 9.78
C GLY A 87 6.62 7.68 9.30
N ILE A 88 6.29 6.43 9.63
CA ILE A 88 7.16 5.26 9.42
C ILE A 88 6.74 4.52 8.14
N ALA A 89 7.71 4.16 7.31
CA ALA A 89 7.56 3.13 6.28
C ALA A 89 8.24 1.84 6.73
N HIS A 90 7.44 0.80 7.02
CA HIS A 90 7.92 -0.51 7.45
C HIS A 90 7.79 -1.52 6.31
N ILE A 91 8.93 -2.04 5.86
CA ILE A 91 9.05 -2.95 4.72
C ILE A 91 9.68 -4.26 5.19
N GLY A 92 8.93 -5.36 5.07
CA GLY A 92 9.28 -6.64 5.71
C GLY A 92 10.27 -7.56 4.98
N PHE A 93 10.70 -7.30 3.74
CA PHE A 93 11.58 -8.21 3.00
C PHE A 93 12.57 -7.43 2.14
N TYR A 94 12.08 -6.70 1.14
CA TYR A 94 12.91 -5.94 0.22
C TYR A 94 12.18 -4.74 -0.35
N CYS A 95 12.96 -3.78 -0.84
CA CYS A 95 12.50 -2.61 -1.58
C CYS A 95 13.39 -2.46 -2.82
N ILE A 96 12.86 -2.76 -4.01
CA ILE A 96 13.61 -2.80 -5.28
C ILE A 96 12.96 -1.85 -6.29
N ASN A 97 13.80 -1.14 -7.06
CA ASN A 97 13.37 -0.20 -8.11
C ASN A 97 12.29 0.81 -7.63
N SER A 98 12.35 1.17 -6.36
CA SER A 98 11.28 1.91 -5.67
C SER A 98 11.83 3.12 -4.95
N THR A 99 11.00 4.13 -4.77
CA THR A 99 11.33 5.34 -4.01
C THR A 99 10.47 5.37 -2.75
N VAL A 100 11.09 5.59 -1.60
CA VAL A 100 10.41 5.65 -0.31
C VAL A 100 10.75 6.98 0.34
N GLU A 101 9.74 7.80 0.59
CA GLU A 101 9.84 9.05 1.32
C GLU A 101 9.07 8.91 2.63
N ALA A 102 9.79 8.88 3.75
CA ALA A 102 9.22 8.74 5.07
C ALA A 102 10.05 9.52 6.09
N LYS A 103 9.53 9.74 7.29
CA LYS A 103 10.37 10.24 8.39
C LYS A 103 11.39 9.18 8.80
N GLU A 104 10.95 7.93 8.84
CA GLU A 104 11.76 6.78 9.21
C GLU A 104 11.42 5.60 8.30
N VAL A 105 12.44 4.85 7.88
CA VAL A 105 12.29 3.68 7.02
C VAL A 105 12.90 2.47 7.72
N PHE A 106 12.10 1.44 7.97
CA PHE A 106 12.56 0.15 8.48
C PHE A 106 12.48 -0.88 7.37
N ILE A 107 13.60 -1.56 7.12
CA ILE A 107 13.66 -2.68 6.17
C ILE A 107 14.21 -3.87 6.94
N GLU A 108 13.33 -4.77 7.37
CA GLU A 108 13.70 -5.89 8.22
C GLU A 108 12.98 -7.15 7.77
N SER A 109 13.75 -8.19 7.43
CA SER A 109 13.23 -9.53 7.17
C SER A 109 13.06 -10.25 8.49
N VAL A 110 11.82 -10.26 9.01
CA VAL A 110 11.49 -11.08 10.17
C VAL A 110 11.52 -12.53 9.72
N LYS A 111 12.57 -13.25 10.10
CA LYS A 111 12.66 -14.70 9.94
C LYS A 111 11.52 -15.30 10.76
N ALA A 112 10.47 -15.79 10.09
CA ALA A 112 9.49 -16.63 10.76
C ALA A 112 10.23 -17.86 11.28
N ILE A 113 10.34 -17.96 12.61
CA ILE A 113 10.96 -19.06 13.34
C ILE A 113 10.00 -20.25 13.34
#